data_AF-A0A7X7VHL2-F1
#
_entry.id   AF-A0A7X7VHL2-F1
#
_cell.length_a   1.000
_cell.length_b   1.000
_cell.length_c   1.000
_cell.angle_alpha   90.00
_cell.angle_beta   90.00
_cell.angle_gamma   90.00
#
_symmetry.space_group_name_H-M   'P 1'
#
loop_
_entity.id
_entity.type
_entity.pdbx_description
1 polymer ?
#
loop_
_entity_poly.entity_id
_entity_poly.type
_entity_poly.pdbx_seq_one_letter_code
_entity_poly.pdbx_strand_id
1 'polypeptide(L)'
;MIHSFTANLAASQTKEGALDKIYKAYFKNVSGVNRIRRVDDMGQQRAGIDSIITLNSGVTLKTQEKWRFRPFTNDFLIEYCSVYQNGECKSPGWIYSIDADYIFTVYEPSELVKVYPVIQLKIAWSNKKNEWFESCRHINAYNDTYVTKSVIVPTSTLEDELLKTMRFDFQQELNWVTA
;
A
#
# COMPACT_ATOMS: atom_id res chain seq x y z
N MET A 1 19.89 -12.86 1.67
CA MET A 1 20.06 -12.04 0.45
C MET A 1 20.01 -10.59 0.89
N ILE A 2 20.98 -9.77 0.51
CA ILE A 2 20.98 -8.34 0.80
C ILE A 2 20.15 -7.65 -0.29
N HIS A 3 19.17 -6.85 0.10
CA HIS A 3 18.33 -6.09 -0.83
C HIS A 3 18.95 -4.71 -1.09
N SER A 4 18.98 -4.30 -2.37
CA SER A 4 19.37 -2.95 -2.78
C SER A 4 18.13 -2.19 -3.21
N PHE A 5 17.87 -1.05 -2.56
CA PHE A 5 16.77 -0.15 -2.93
C PHE A 5 16.89 0.29 -4.40
N THR A 6 18.10 0.69 -4.83
CA THR A 6 18.37 1.12 -6.20
C THR A 6 18.09 0.01 -7.22
N ALA A 7 18.47 -1.23 -6.91
CA ALA A 7 18.20 -2.36 -7.80
C ALA A 7 16.69 -2.67 -7.91
N ASN A 8 15.97 -2.65 -6.78
CA ASN A 8 14.52 -2.87 -6.77
C ASN A 8 13.77 -1.74 -7.49
N LEU A 9 14.21 -0.49 -7.31
CA LEU A 9 13.64 0.68 -7.99
C LEU A 9 13.89 0.61 -9.50
N ALA A 10 15.11 0.28 -9.93
CA ALA A 10 15.43 0.09 -11.35
C ALA A 10 14.61 -1.04 -11.97
N ALA A 11 14.45 -2.16 -11.26
CA ALA A 11 13.62 -3.28 -11.70
C ALA A 11 12.12 -2.95 -11.79
N SER A 12 11.60 -2.05 -10.97
CA SER A 12 10.23 -1.55 -11.14
C SER A 12 10.10 -0.55 -12.29
N GLN A 13 11.12 0.29 -12.50
CA GLN A 13 11.14 1.28 -13.59
C GLN A 13 11.16 0.63 -14.98
N THR A 14 11.80 -0.53 -15.15
CA THR A 14 11.73 -1.27 -16.44
C THR A 14 10.33 -1.74 -16.81
N LYS A 15 9.38 -1.69 -15.85
CA LYS A 15 7.97 -2.08 -16.02
C LYS A 15 7.03 -0.89 -16.03
N GLU A 16 7.57 0.32 -16.20
CA GLU A 16 6.77 1.53 -16.31
C GLU A 16 5.72 1.40 -17.42
N GLY A 17 4.48 1.77 -17.11
CA GLY A 17 3.35 1.58 -18.02
C GLY A 17 2.69 0.20 -17.96
N ALA A 18 3.29 -0.81 -17.31
CA ALA A 18 2.71 -2.16 -17.23
C ALA A 18 1.33 -2.18 -16.56
N LEU A 19 1.11 -1.28 -15.59
CA LEU A 19 -0.18 -1.17 -14.89
C LEU A 19 -1.20 -0.28 -15.59
N ASP A 20 -0.87 0.38 -16.71
CA ASP A 20 -1.80 1.31 -17.37
C ASP A 20 -3.09 0.62 -17.83
N LYS A 21 -2.97 -0.61 -18.34
CA LYS A 21 -4.13 -1.44 -18.70
C LYS A 21 -4.98 -1.79 -17.48
N ILE A 22 -4.33 -2.04 -16.34
CA ILE A 22 -5.00 -2.39 -15.08
C ILE A 22 -5.70 -1.17 -14.48
N TYR A 23 -5.05 0.01 -14.48
CA TYR A 23 -5.69 1.27 -14.09
C TYR A 23 -6.94 1.55 -14.92
N LYS A 24 -6.82 1.44 -16.25
CA LYS A 24 -7.95 1.63 -17.17
C LYS A 24 -9.07 0.62 -16.92
N ALA A 25 -8.75 -0.63 -16.63
CA ALA A 25 -9.73 -1.67 -16.33
C ALA A 25 -10.43 -1.41 -14.98
N TYR A 26 -9.66 -1.12 -13.92
CA TYR A 26 -10.19 -0.93 -12.57
C TYR A 26 -11.15 0.27 -12.49
N PHE A 27 -10.79 1.40 -13.10
CA PHE A 27 -11.61 2.62 -13.05
C PHE A 27 -12.65 2.72 -14.18
N LYS A 28 -12.74 1.71 -15.06
CA LYS A 28 -13.61 1.73 -16.25
C LYS A 28 -15.06 2.08 -15.94
N ASN A 29 -15.62 1.44 -14.91
CA ASN A 29 -17.05 1.56 -14.58
C ASN A 29 -17.37 2.71 -13.62
N VAL A 30 -16.34 3.42 -13.12
CA VAL A 30 -16.54 4.59 -12.25
C VAL A 30 -16.60 5.86 -13.09
N SER A 31 -15.62 6.06 -13.96
CA SER A 31 -15.55 7.23 -14.86
C SER A 31 -14.65 6.98 -16.08
N GLY A 32 -13.79 5.97 -16.02
CA GLY A 32 -12.69 5.79 -16.97
C GLY A 32 -11.51 6.71 -16.64
N VAL A 33 -10.36 6.37 -17.22
CA VAL A 33 -9.10 7.11 -17.01
C VAL A 33 -8.91 8.11 -18.15
N ASN A 34 -8.77 9.39 -17.79
CA ASN A 34 -8.42 10.46 -18.72
C ASN A 34 -6.90 10.52 -18.93
N ARG A 35 -6.15 10.51 -17.83
CA ARG A 35 -4.69 10.68 -17.83
C ARG A 35 -4.04 9.82 -16.77
N ILE A 36 -2.88 9.26 -17.12
CA ILE A 36 -1.96 8.57 -16.20
C ILE A 36 -0.67 9.38 -16.23
N ARG A 37 -0.21 9.85 -15.06
CA ARG A 37 1.07 10.55 -14.90
C ARG A 37 1.95 9.77 -13.94
N ARG A 38 3.17 9.45 -14.36
CA ARG A 38 4.19 8.86 -13.49
C ARG A 38 4.85 9.95 -12.66
N VAL A 39 5.17 9.64 -11.41
CA VAL A 39 5.85 10.57 -10.51
C VAL A 39 7.35 10.41 -10.64
N ASP A 40 8.02 11.47 -11.06
CA ASP A 40 9.47 11.61 -11.19
C ASP A 40 10.10 12.39 -10.02
N ASP A 41 9.29 13.12 -9.26
CA ASP A 41 9.70 13.83 -8.06
C ASP A 41 10.08 12.88 -6.91
N MET A 42 11.34 12.94 -6.47
CA MET A 42 11.88 12.09 -5.42
C MET A 42 11.18 12.28 -4.07
N GLY A 43 10.65 13.47 -3.78
CA GLY A 43 9.89 13.75 -2.56
C GLY A 43 8.60 12.93 -2.51
N GLN A 44 7.81 12.99 -3.58
CA GLN A 44 6.58 12.22 -3.73
C GLN A 44 6.84 10.71 -3.81
N GLN A 45 7.89 10.26 -4.50
CA GLN A 45 8.25 8.84 -4.50
C GLN A 45 8.59 8.32 -3.10
N ARG A 46 9.31 9.11 -2.29
CA ARG A 46 9.59 8.77 -0.88
C ARG A 46 8.32 8.75 -0.02
N ALA A 47 7.32 9.56 -0.37
CA ALA A 47 5.99 9.49 0.23
C ALA A 47 5.16 8.28 -0.25
N GLY A 48 5.69 7.48 -1.19
CA GLY A 48 5.04 6.28 -1.71
C GLY A 48 4.01 6.56 -2.79
N ILE A 49 4.18 7.63 -3.57
CA ILE A 49 3.37 7.93 -4.75
C ILE A 49 4.16 7.55 -6.01
N ASP A 50 3.68 6.56 -6.75
CA ASP A 50 4.31 6.10 -8.00
C ASP A 50 3.61 6.67 -9.23
N SER A 51 2.28 6.76 -9.19
CA SER A 51 1.48 7.34 -10.28
C SER A 51 0.33 8.20 -9.78
N ILE A 52 -0.11 9.12 -10.63
CA ILE A 52 -1.28 9.96 -10.44
C ILE A 52 -2.25 9.71 -11.60
N ILE A 53 -3.45 9.26 -11.27
CA ILE A 53 -4.51 8.89 -12.20
C ILE A 53 -5.59 9.97 -12.17
N THR A 54 -5.81 10.63 -13.30
CA THR A 54 -6.93 11.56 -13.47
C THR A 54 -8.06 10.85 -14.20
N LEU A 55 -9.23 10.81 -13.58
CA LEU A 55 -10.45 10.24 -14.15
C LEU A 55 -11.16 11.22 -15.07
N ASN A 56 -12.07 10.74 -15.93
CA ASN A 56 -12.86 11.64 -16.79
C ASN A 56 -13.76 12.61 -16.01
N SER A 57 -14.07 12.31 -14.76
CA SER A 57 -14.79 13.19 -13.83
C SER A 57 -13.93 14.36 -13.32
N GLY A 58 -12.62 14.36 -13.57
CA GLY A 58 -11.68 15.34 -13.03
C GLY A 58 -11.09 14.94 -11.66
N VAL A 59 -11.58 13.87 -11.03
CA VAL A 59 -10.99 13.32 -9.80
C VAL A 59 -9.56 12.86 -10.09
N THR A 60 -8.63 13.22 -9.19
CA THR A 60 -7.23 12.83 -9.28
C THR A 60 -6.89 11.91 -8.10
N LEU A 61 -6.37 10.73 -8.40
CA LEU A 61 -6.03 9.68 -7.44
C LEU A 61 -4.53 9.39 -7.47
N LYS A 62 -3.90 9.32 -6.31
CA LYS A 62 -2.52 8.89 -6.11
C LYS A 62 -2.46 7.37 -5.95
N THR A 63 -1.54 6.70 -6.62
CA THR A 63 -1.37 5.25 -6.49
C THR A 63 0.06 4.88 -6.13
N GLN A 64 0.19 3.79 -5.37
CA GLN A 64 1.45 3.11 -5.14
C GLN A 64 1.44 1.73 -5.82
N GLU A 65 2.57 1.33 -6.35
CA GLU A 65 2.82 0.03 -6.97
C GLU A 65 3.78 -0.79 -6.10
N LYS A 66 3.35 -1.96 -5.63
CA LYS A 66 4.21 -2.92 -4.94
C LYS A 66 4.40 -4.18 -5.76
N TRP A 67 5.58 -4.30 -6.34
CA TRP A 67 5.96 -5.49 -7.10
C TRP A 67 6.47 -6.59 -6.17
N ARG A 68 5.88 -7.78 -6.29
CA ARG A 68 6.23 -9.00 -5.58
C ARG A 68 6.72 -10.01 -6.61
N PHE A 69 8.04 -10.23 -6.65
CA PHE A 69 8.68 -11.18 -7.56
C PHE A 69 8.57 -12.63 -7.02
N ARG A 70 7.34 -13.04 -6.73
CA ARG A 70 6.99 -14.40 -6.32
C ARG A 70 5.51 -14.70 -6.64
N PRO A 71 5.13 -15.97 -6.78
CA PRO A 71 3.73 -16.35 -6.87
C PRO A 71 2.92 -15.89 -5.66
N PHE A 72 1.63 -15.63 -5.90
CA PHE A 72 0.67 -15.34 -4.83
C PHE A 72 0.41 -16.59 -3.98
N THR A 73 0.47 -16.43 -2.66
CA THR A 73 0.32 -17.51 -1.67
C THR A 73 -0.78 -17.21 -0.65
N ASN A 74 -1.82 -16.47 -1.05
CA ASN A 74 -2.93 -16.05 -0.18
C ASN A 74 -2.51 -15.18 1.01
N ASP A 75 -1.47 -14.37 0.83
CA ASP A 75 -0.98 -13.45 1.85
C ASP A 75 -0.77 -12.03 1.30
N PHE A 76 -0.69 -11.08 2.22
CA PHE A 76 -0.35 -9.71 1.95
C PHE A 76 0.73 -9.25 2.92
N LEU A 77 1.79 -8.63 2.40
CA LEU A 77 2.90 -8.16 3.23
C LEU A 77 2.65 -6.73 3.68
N ILE A 78 2.63 -6.50 4.99
CA ILE A 78 2.54 -5.16 5.58
C ILE A 78 3.89 -4.79 6.19
N GLU A 79 4.53 -3.74 5.69
CA GLU A 79 5.75 -3.18 6.28
C GLU A 79 5.39 -2.22 7.40
N TYR A 80 5.82 -2.54 8.61
CA TYR A 80 5.59 -1.69 9.79
C TYR A 80 6.84 -0.91 10.21
N CYS A 81 8.03 -1.32 9.77
CA CYS A 81 9.26 -0.58 10.02
C CYS A 81 10.14 -0.58 8.78
N SER A 82 10.39 0.60 8.22
CA SER A 82 11.21 0.75 7.02
C SER A 82 12.70 0.60 7.36
N VAL A 83 13.13 1.26 8.45
CA VAL A 83 14.53 1.29 8.90
C VAL A 83 14.60 0.84 10.35
N TYR A 84 14.98 -0.41 10.57
CA TYR A 84 15.32 -0.96 11.87
C TYR A 84 16.84 -1.04 12.02
N GLN A 85 17.37 -0.37 13.05
CA GLN A 85 18.81 -0.28 13.31
C GLN A 85 19.04 -0.14 14.81
N ASN A 86 20.09 -0.79 15.33
CA ASN A 86 20.49 -0.73 16.75
C ASN A 86 19.36 -1.08 17.73
N GLY A 87 18.55 -2.09 17.41
CA GLY A 87 17.48 -2.57 18.30
C GLY A 87 16.17 -1.78 18.22
N GLU A 88 16.08 -0.75 17.38
CA GLU A 88 14.92 0.14 17.35
C GLU A 88 14.43 0.43 15.93
N CYS A 89 13.14 0.76 15.81
CA CYS A 89 12.59 1.28 14.57
C CYS A 89 12.89 2.78 14.45
N LYS A 90 13.74 3.16 13.48
CA LYS A 90 14.14 4.54 13.22
C LYS A 90 13.23 5.25 12.22
N SER A 91 12.62 4.50 11.30
CA SER A 91 11.67 5.03 10.33
C SER A 91 10.43 4.14 10.21
N PRO A 92 9.22 4.70 10.27
CA PRO A 92 7.99 3.93 10.16
C PRO A 92 7.90 3.27 8.78
N GLY A 93 7.33 2.06 8.74
CA GLY A 93 7.06 1.36 7.48
C GLY A 93 5.94 2.02 6.67
N TRP A 94 5.82 1.63 5.40
CA TRP A 94 4.87 2.24 4.47
C TRP A 94 3.42 2.23 4.98
N ILE A 95 3.02 1.27 5.84
CA ILE A 95 1.65 1.24 6.37
C ILE A 95 1.28 2.51 7.12
N TYR A 96 2.26 3.20 7.71
CA TYR A 96 2.03 4.46 8.40
C TYR A 96 2.25 5.68 7.49
N SER A 97 3.26 5.63 6.62
CA SER A 97 3.81 6.80 5.93
C SER A 97 3.31 7.02 4.51
N ILE A 98 2.74 6.01 3.85
CA ILE A 98 2.30 6.11 2.44
C ILE A 98 1.23 7.20 2.24
N ASP A 99 1.42 8.05 1.23
CA ASP A 99 0.50 9.12 0.79
C ASP A 99 -0.14 8.77 -0.57
N ALA A 100 -0.73 7.57 -0.66
CA ALA A 100 -1.49 7.14 -1.84
C ALA A 100 -2.96 6.90 -1.46
N ASP A 101 -3.85 6.99 -2.43
CA ASP A 101 -5.27 6.63 -2.26
C ASP A 101 -5.46 5.11 -2.40
N TYR A 102 -4.71 4.50 -3.33
CA TYR A 102 -4.76 3.07 -3.60
C TYR A 102 -3.36 2.45 -3.69
N ILE A 103 -3.22 1.23 -3.20
CA ILE A 103 -2.04 0.39 -3.39
C ILE A 103 -2.38 -0.75 -4.37
N PHE A 104 -1.56 -0.87 -5.42
CA PHE A 104 -1.62 -1.93 -6.43
C PHE A 104 -0.46 -2.88 -6.16
N THR A 105 -0.77 -4.04 -5.57
CA THR A 105 0.22 -5.08 -5.29
C THR A 105 0.22 -6.12 -6.39
N VAL A 106 1.33 -6.22 -7.10
CA VAL A 106 1.51 -7.09 -8.28
C VAL A 106 2.29 -8.33 -7.89
N TYR A 107 1.74 -9.51 -8.13
CA TYR A 107 2.39 -10.79 -7.88
C TYR A 107 2.85 -11.42 -9.20
N GLU A 108 4.14 -11.28 -9.51
CA GLU A 108 4.78 -11.89 -10.68
C GLU A 108 5.43 -13.21 -10.24
N PRO A 109 5.07 -14.37 -10.80
CA PRO A 109 4.51 -14.59 -12.13
C PRO A 109 3.00 -14.87 -12.18
N SER A 110 2.25 -14.71 -11.09
CA SER A 110 0.83 -15.06 -11.04
C SER A 110 -0.08 -14.17 -11.89
N GLU A 111 0.44 -13.12 -12.52
CA GLU A 111 -0.31 -12.08 -13.25
C GLU A 111 -1.48 -11.50 -12.44
N LEU A 112 -1.38 -11.59 -11.10
CA LEU A 112 -2.40 -11.14 -10.18
C LEU A 112 -2.04 -9.75 -9.67
N VAL A 113 -3.01 -8.84 -9.75
CA VAL A 113 -2.93 -7.54 -9.09
C VAL A 113 -4.04 -7.43 -8.05
N LYS A 114 -3.64 -7.28 -6.79
CA LYS A 114 -4.54 -6.94 -5.68
C LYS A 114 -4.54 -5.43 -5.51
N VAL A 115 -5.73 -4.83 -5.44
CA VAL A 115 -5.91 -3.38 -5.28
C VAL A 115 -6.65 -3.13 -3.99
N TYR A 116 -6.07 -2.31 -3.11
CA TYR A 116 -6.68 -1.94 -1.84
C TYR A 116 -6.67 -0.42 -1.65
N PRO A 117 -7.74 0.16 -1.06
CA PRO A 117 -7.74 1.55 -0.70
C PRO A 117 -6.93 1.74 0.60
N VAL A 118 -6.02 2.71 0.57
CA VAL A 118 -4.96 2.85 1.57
C VAL A 118 -5.50 3.29 2.93
N ILE A 119 -6.50 4.18 2.97
CA ILE A 119 -7.02 4.65 4.25
C ILE A 119 -7.70 3.51 5.02
N GLN A 120 -8.43 2.62 4.35
CA GLN A 120 -9.00 1.42 4.95
C GLN A 120 -7.91 0.45 5.44
N LEU A 121 -6.82 0.28 4.68
CA LEU A 121 -5.67 -0.51 5.13
C LEU A 121 -5.07 0.07 6.42
N LYS A 122 -4.94 1.39 6.53
CA LYS A 122 -4.43 2.06 7.73
C LYS A 122 -5.35 1.85 8.94
N ILE A 123 -6.66 1.93 8.74
CA ILE A 123 -7.65 1.68 9.79
C ILE A 123 -7.61 0.21 10.22
N ALA A 124 -7.65 -0.74 9.27
CA ALA A 124 -7.58 -2.16 9.54
C ALA A 124 -6.31 -2.53 10.32
N TRP A 125 -5.18 -1.96 9.90
CA TRP A 125 -3.92 -2.07 10.63
C TRP A 125 -4.03 -1.52 12.05
N SER A 126 -4.58 -0.31 12.23
CA SER A 126 -4.75 0.28 13.56
C SER A 126 -5.59 -0.61 14.49
N ASN A 127 -6.67 -1.21 13.97
CA ASN A 127 -7.56 -2.08 14.73
C ASN A 127 -6.90 -3.42 15.12
N LYS A 128 -6.07 -3.97 14.22
CA LYS A 128 -5.58 -5.36 14.32
C LYS A 128 -4.09 -5.51 14.55
N LYS A 129 -3.31 -4.42 14.60
CA LYS A 129 -1.84 -4.48 14.67
C LYS A 129 -1.33 -5.40 15.77
N ASN A 130 -1.88 -5.35 16.99
CA ASN A 130 -1.38 -6.16 18.10
C ASN A 130 -1.63 -7.65 17.83
N GLU A 131 -2.87 -7.99 17.41
CA GLU A 131 -3.26 -9.35 17.05
C GLU A 131 -2.41 -9.90 15.90
N TRP A 132 -2.19 -9.10 14.84
CA TRP A 132 -1.38 -9.53 13.69
C TRP A 132 0.10 -9.64 14.03
N PHE A 133 0.65 -8.79 14.90
CA PHE A 133 2.04 -8.95 15.38
C PHE A 133 2.23 -10.26 16.15
N GLU A 134 1.26 -10.67 16.94
CA GLU A 134 1.39 -11.90 17.74
C GLU A 134 1.16 -13.16 16.91
N SER A 135 0.15 -13.13 16.03
CA SER A 135 -0.35 -14.33 15.33
C SER A 135 0.27 -14.55 13.95
N CYS A 136 0.76 -13.50 13.28
CA CYS A 136 1.23 -13.60 11.90
C CYS A 136 2.76 -13.71 11.82
N ARG A 137 3.24 -14.29 10.72
CA ARG A 137 4.67 -14.45 10.49
C ARG A 137 5.34 -13.10 10.22
N HIS A 138 6.42 -12.83 10.95
CA HIS A 138 7.33 -11.73 10.64
C HIS A 138 8.36 -12.10 9.58
N ILE A 139 8.72 -11.13 8.75
CA ILE A 139 9.80 -11.27 7.77
C ILE A 139 10.66 -10.01 7.75
N ASN A 140 11.96 -10.24 7.61
CA ASN A 140 12.98 -9.21 7.53
C ASN A 140 13.53 -9.16 6.11
N ALA A 141 13.67 -7.96 5.57
CA ALA A 141 14.53 -7.70 4.42
C ALA A 141 15.80 -7.02 4.93
N TYR A 142 16.94 -7.68 4.72
CA TYR A 142 18.25 -7.18 5.14
C TYR A 142 18.81 -6.29 4.03
N ASN A 143 19.09 -5.03 4.33
CA ASN A 143 19.79 -4.09 3.46
C ASN A 143 21.21 -3.86 4.01
N ASP A 144 22.06 -3.15 3.28
CA ASP A 144 23.48 -2.94 3.65
C ASP A 144 23.66 -2.38 5.07
N THR A 145 22.81 -1.45 5.49
CA THR A 145 22.97 -0.69 6.75
C THR A 145 21.79 -0.81 7.71
N TYR A 146 20.67 -1.40 7.29
CA TYR A 146 19.45 -1.50 8.09
C TYR A 146 18.60 -2.70 7.70
N VAL A 147 17.64 -3.06 8.57
CA VAL A 147 16.65 -4.09 8.29
C VAL A 147 15.28 -3.46 8.10
N THR A 148 14.55 -3.86 7.06
CA THR A 148 13.13 -3.55 6.93
C THR A 148 12.33 -4.70 7.54
N LYS A 149 11.35 -4.38 8.40
CA LYS A 149 10.52 -5.37 9.08
C LYS A 149 9.08 -5.31 8.62
N SER A 150 8.54 -6.48 8.36
CA SER A 150 7.18 -6.65 7.86
C SER A 150 6.47 -7.82 8.55
N VAL A 151 5.16 -7.85 8.42
CA VAL A 151 4.30 -8.96 8.82
C VAL A 151 3.54 -9.49 7.60
N ILE A 152 3.36 -10.81 7.53
CA ILE A 152 2.65 -11.49 6.45
C ILE A 152 1.25 -11.82 6.95
N VAL A 153 0.26 -11.03 6.52
CA VAL A 153 -1.14 -11.18 6.93
C VAL A 153 -1.86 -12.07 5.92
N PRO A 154 -2.60 -13.11 6.35
CA PRO A 154 -3.47 -13.86 5.44
C PRO A 154 -4.46 -12.94 4.73
N THR A 155 -4.64 -13.14 3.42
CA THR A 155 -5.47 -12.23 2.61
C THR A 155 -6.92 -12.23 3.07
N SER A 156 -7.47 -13.38 3.47
CA SER A 156 -8.83 -13.47 4.02
C SER A 156 -8.99 -12.62 5.28
N THR A 157 -8.06 -12.73 6.23
CA THR A 157 -8.06 -11.94 7.47
C THR A 157 -7.96 -10.44 7.18
N LEU A 158 -7.11 -10.05 6.22
CA LEU A 158 -6.99 -8.65 5.81
C LEU A 158 -8.28 -8.14 5.17
N GLU A 159 -8.84 -8.89 4.21
CA GLU A 159 -10.03 -8.51 3.45
C GLU A 159 -11.28 -8.46 4.33
N ASP A 160 -11.43 -9.38 5.28
CA ASP A 160 -12.50 -9.36 6.28
C ASP A 160 -12.44 -8.09 7.15
N GLU A 161 -11.24 -7.66 7.56
CA GLU A 161 -11.10 -6.43 8.34
C GLU A 161 -11.33 -5.19 7.47
N LEU A 162 -10.81 -5.17 6.24
CA LEU A 162 -11.04 -4.08 5.30
C LEU A 162 -12.54 -3.83 5.08
N LEU A 163 -13.34 -4.89 4.91
CA LEU A 163 -14.80 -4.76 4.75
C LEU A 163 -15.46 -4.05 5.93
N LYS A 164 -15.02 -4.31 7.17
CA LYS A 164 -15.55 -3.65 8.37
C LYS A 164 -15.21 -2.16 8.42
N THR A 165 -14.12 -1.74 7.78
CA THR A 165 -13.72 -0.32 7.73
C THR A 165 -14.48 0.51 6.69
N MET A 166 -15.28 -0.13 5.83
CA MET A 166 -15.99 0.56 4.74
C MET A 166 -17.10 1.49 5.23
N ARG A 167 -17.60 1.27 6.46
CA ARG A 167 -18.61 2.09 7.11
C ARG A 167 -18.16 2.41 8.52
N PHE A 168 -18.23 3.68 8.89
CA PHE A 168 -17.99 4.14 10.25
C PHE A 168 -19.28 4.78 10.77
N ASP A 169 -19.86 4.17 11.80
CA ASP A 169 -21.03 4.70 12.49
C ASP A 169 -20.56 5.46 13.74
N PHE A 170 -20.91 6.74 13.83
CA PHE A 170 -20.66 7.57 15.01
C PHE A 170 -21.98 8.12 15.53
N GLN A 171 -22.34 7.76 16.77
CA GLN A 171 -23.55 8.23 17.42
C GLN A 171 -23.17 8.92 18.74
N GLN A 172 -23.45 10.23 18.80
CA GLN A 172 -23.33 11.05 20.00
C GLN A 172 -24.46 12.09 19.98
N GLU A 173 -24.93 12.52 21.15
CA GLU A 173 -25.76 13.74 21.23
C GLU A 173 -24.94 14.92 20.71
N LEU A 174 -25.34 15.44 19.55
CA LEU A 174 -24.80 16.70 19.03
C LEU A 174 -25.42 17.83 19.86
N ASN A 175 -24.79 18.13 21.00
CA ASN A 175 -25.08 19.34 21.76
C ASN A 175 -24.58 20.54 20.93
N TRP A 176 -25.40 20.97 19.98
CA TRP A 176 -25.14 22.18 19.21
C TRP A 176 -25.04 23.36 20.19
N VAL A 177 -23.98 24.15 20.03
CA VAL A 177 -23.77 25.41 20.73
C VAL A 177 -25.05 26.24 20.61
N THR A 178 -25.70 26.52 21.73
CA THR A 178 -26.81 27.48 21.79
C THR A 178 -26.32 28.81 21.20
N ALA A 179 -27.09 29.30 20.22
CA ALA A 179 -26.86 30.54 19.49
C ALA A 179 -26.63 31.76 20.39
#